data_AF-A0A957Q790-F1
#
_entry.id   AF-A0A957Q790-F1
#
_cell.length_a   1.000
_cell.length_b   1.000
_cell.length_c   1.000
_cell.angle_alpha   90.00
_cell.angle_beta   90.00
_cell.angle_gamma   90.00
#
_symmetry.space_group_name_H-M   'P 1'
#
loop_
_entity.id
_entity.type
_entity.pdbx_description
1 polymer ?
#
loop_
_entity_poly.entity_id
_entity_poly.type
_entity_poly.pdbx_seq_one_letter_code
_entity_poly.pdbx_strand_id
1 'polypeptide(L)'
;MRPNLVLPFHDPQGHLLRHLQQITPVLKERFDRAFLSISPSTERRQPEQLRALRTDSFFQLNANPPGTQAGEHYLAAYQQAVAQSALEQTLHLCDIDKLAYALQSEHSAQFLDDIATVTRAN
;
A
#
# COMPACT_ATOMS: atom_id res chain seq x y z
N MET A 1 5.90 9.41 15.00
CA MET A 1 6.43 8.79 13.77
C MET A 1 5.27 8.54 12.81
N ARG A 2 5.43 8.74 11.50
CA ARG A 2 4.35 8.42 10.54
C ARG A 2 4.28 6.90 10.34
N PRO A 3 3.08 6.32 10.22
CA PRO A 3 2.95 4.88 10.07
C PRO A 3 3.27 4.45 8.63
N ASN A 4 3.46 3.14 8.42
CA ASN A 4 3.66 2.56 7.09
C ASN A 4 2.39 1.84 6.61
N LEU A 5 2.20 1.81 5.29
CA LEU A 5 1.14 1.04 4.64
C LEU A 5 1.67 -0.30 4.16
N VAL A 6 0.84 -1.33 4.29
CA VAL A 6 1.09 -2.68 3.76
C VAL A 6 -0.07 -3.04 2.85
N LEU A 7 0.21 -3.12 1.54
CA LEU A 7 -0.79 -3.21 0.49
C LEU A 7 -0.52 -4.44 -0.41
N PRO A 8 -1.39 -5.46 -0.43
CA PRO A 8 -1.35 -6.42 -1.52
C PRO A 8 -1.71 -5.70 -2.82
N PHE A 9 -1.05 -6.05 -3.92
CA PHE A 9 -1.29 -5.40 -5.21
C PHE A 9 -1.38 -6.43 -6.34
N HIS A 10 -2.55 -7.04 -6.43
CA HIS A 10 -2.98 -7.86 -7.55
C HIS A 10 -3.98 -7.07 -8.41
N ASP A 11 -3.46 -6.45 -9.45
CA ASP A 11 -4.22 -5.64 -10.40
C ASP A 11 -3.85 -6.00 -11.85
N PRO A 12 -4.32 -7.11 -12.43
CA PRO A 12 -4.05 -7.39 -13.83
C PRO A 12 -4.79 -6.46 -14.81
N GLN A 13 -5.83 -5.74 -14.35
CA GLN A 13 -6.69 -4.89 -15.18
C GLN A 13 -6.41 -3.39 -15.06
N GLY A 14 -5.60 -2.93 -14.11
CA GLY A 14 -5.25 -1.51 -13.95
C GLY A 14 -6.25 -0.70 -13.14
N HIS A 15 -7.23 -1.34 -12.48
CA HIS A 15 -8.26 -0.64 -11.70
C HIS A 15 -7.69 -0.13 -10.38
N LEU A 16 -7.00 -1.00 -9.64
CA LEU A 16 -6.41 -0.63 -8.35
C LEU A 16 -5.28 0.37 -8.52
N LEU A 17 -4.50 0.28 -9.61
CA LEU A 17 -3.47 1.26 -9.92
C LEU A 17 -4.05 2.68 -10.05
N ARG A 18 -5.17 2.83 -10.75
CA ARG A 18 -5.83 4.14 -10.90
C ARG A 18 -6.24 4.68 -9.54
N HIS A 19 -6.85 3.85 -8.70
CA HIS A 19 -7.23 4.23 -7.34
C HIS A 19 -6.01 4.65 -6.51
N LEU A 20 -4.94 3.86 -6.55
CA LEU A 20 -3.69 4.16 -5.86
C LEU A 20 -3.12 5.50 -6.30
N GLN A 21 -3.05 5.77 -7.60
CA GLN A 21 -2.55 7.04 -8.15
C GLN A 21 -3.38 8.24 -7.67
N GLN A 22 -4.70 8.11 -7.64
CA GLN A 22 -5.60 9.17 -7.16
C GLN A 22 -5.37 9.51 -5.69
N ILE A 23 -5.14 8.51 -4.84
CA ILE A 23 -4.98 8.73 -3.40
C ILE A 23 -3.54 8.97 -2.96
N THR A 24 -2.54 8.67 -3.82
CA THR A 24 -1.11 8.81 -3.51
C THR A 24 -0.74 10.15 -2.86
N PRO A 25 -1.23 11.32 -3.33
CA PRO A 25 -0.91 12.59 -2.69
C PRO A 25 -1.28 12.62 -1.20
N VAL A 26 -2.51 12.18 -0.88
CA VAL A 26 -3.01 12.10 0.50
C VAL A 26 -2.22 11.07 1.32
N LEU A 27 -1.85 9.93 0.71
CA LEU A 27 -1.05 8.91 1.39
C LEU A 27 0.34 9.45 1.76
N LYS A 28 1.00 10.20 0.87
CA LYS A 28 2.34 10.76 1.12
C LYS A 28 2.37 11.80 2.24
N GLU A 29 1.25 12.48 2.49
CA GLU A 29 1.14 13.43 3.62
C GLU A 29 1.08 12.69 4.96
N ARG A 30 0.40 11.54 5.00
CA ARG A 30 0.00 10.87 6.24
C ARG A 30 0.87 9.68 6.62
N PHE A 31 1.47 9.01 5.64
CA PHE A 31 2.26 7.79 5.82
C PHE A 31 3.72 8.05 5.49
N ASP A 32 4.61 7.24 6.06
CA ASP A 32 6.03 7.33 5.75
C ASP A 32 6.35 6.61 4.44
N ARG A 33 5.92 5.35 4.31
CA ARG A 33 6.11 4.51 3.12
C ARG A 33 4.93 3.58 2.89
N ALA A 34 4.84 3.03 1.68
CA ALA A 34 3.90 1.99 1.30
C ALA A 34 4.64 0.76 0.75
N PHE A 35 4.43 -0.40 1.36
CA PHE A 35 4.96 -1.69 0.94
C PHE A 35 3.93 -2.40 0.06
N LEU A 36 4.29 -2.68 -1.19
CA LEU A 36 3.38 -3.21 -2.21
C LEU A 36 3.83 -4.60 -2.67
N SER A 37 2.98 -5.58 -2.44
CA SER A 37 3.19 -6.96 -2.91
C SER A 37 2.54 -7.20 -4.25
N ILE A 38 3.39 -7.19 -5.28
CA ILE A 38 3.00 -7.26 -6.68
C ILE A 38 2.79 -8.71 -7.09
N SER A 39 1.68 -8.96 -7.77
CA SER A 39 1.46 -10.23 -8.45
C SER A 39 2.18 -10.31 -9.81
N PRO A 40 2.70 -11.48 -10.22
CA PRO A 40 3.28 -11.68 -11.55
C PRO A 40 2.36 -11.30 -12.70
N SER A 41 1.05 -11.50 -12.53
CA SER A 41 0.05 -11.09 -13.53
C SER A 41 -0.03 -9.58 -13.68
N THR A 42 0.09 -8.82 -12.58
CA THR A 42 0.18 -7.36 -12.60
C THR A 42 1.46 -6.92 -13.26
N GLU A 43 2.59 -7.50 -12.88
CA GLU A 43 3.90 -7.12 -13.40
C GLU A 43 4.03 -7.34 -14.91
N ARG A 44 3.52 -8.46 -15.42
CA ARG A 44 3.51 -8.72 -16.86
C ARG A 44 2.60 -7.80 -17.66
N ARG A 45 1.48 -7.37 -17.09
CA ARG A 45 0.46 -6.56 -17.81
C ARG A 45 0.69 -5.06 -17.69
N GLN A 46 1.41 -4.61 -16.66
CA GLN A 46 1.59 -3.19 -16.35
C GLN A 46 3.06 -2.80 -16.05
N PRO A 47 4.05 -3.21 -16.87
CA PRO A 47 5.47 -3.02 -16.54
C PRO A 47 5.87 -1.54 -16.44
N GLU A 48 5.37 -0.68 -17.32
CA GLU A 48 5.72 0.76 -17.32
C GLU A 48 5.10 1.50 -16.13
N GLN A 49 3.88 1.14 -15.75
CA GLN A 49 3.23 1.72 -14.59
C GLN A 49 3.92 1.32 -13.29
N LEU A 50 4.34 0.06 -13.18
CA LEU A 50 5.14 -0.39 -12.04
C LEU A 50 6.53 0.26 -12.03
N ARG A 51 7.14 0.53 -13.19
CA ARG A 51 8.40 1.27 -13.25
C ARG A 51 8.24 2.65 -12.60
N ALA A 52 7.16 3.37 -12.86
CA ALA A 52 6.89 4.65 -12.20
C ALA A 52 6.82 4.51 -10.67
N LEU A 53 6.10 3.49 -10.16
CA LEU A 53 6.05 3.21 -8.71
C LEU A 53 7.43 2.86 -8.14
N ARG A 54 8.26 2.09 -8.86
CA ARG A 54 9.63 1.74 -8.43
C ARG A 54 10.56 2.95 -8.34
N THR A 55 10.32 4.01 -9.12
CA THR A 55 11.12 5.25 -9.06
C THR A 55 10.71 6.21 -7.95
N ASP A 56 9.55 5.98 -7.34
CA ASP A 56 9.01 6.82 -6.28
C ASP A 56 9.37 6.23 -4.92
N SER A 57 10.20 6.94 -4.15
CA SER A 57 10.76 6.44 -2.88
C SER A 57 9.70 6.14 -1.81
N PHE A 58 8.50 6.67 -1.96
CA PHE A 58 7.36 6.34 -1.10
C PHE A 58 6.96 4.86 -1.22
N PHE A 59 7.13 4.25 -2.40
CA PHE A 59 6.71 2.88 -2.65
C PHE A 59 7.87 1.89 -2.56
N GLN A 60 7.66 0.80 -1.85
CA GLN A 60 8.59 -0.33 -1.70
C GLN A 60 7.94 -1.57 -2.27
N LEU A 61 8.35 -1.99 -3.47
CA LEU A 61 7.70 -3.06 -4.22
C LEU A 61 8.43 -4.40 -4.05
N ASN A 62 7.72 -5.46 -3.66
CA ASN A 62 8.18 -6.84 -3.83
C ASN A 62 7.39 -7.55 -4.93
N ALA A 63 8.12 -8.16 -5.87
CA ALA A 63 7.54 -9.10 -6.83
C ALA A 63 7.50 -10.49 -6.20
N ASN A 64 6.36 -11.18 -6.31
CA ASN A 64 6.22 -12.54 -5.79
C ASN A 64 6.35 -13.57 -6.92
N PRO A 65 6.66 -14.84 -6.61
CA PRO A 65 6.67 -15.91 -7.60
C PRO A 65 5.30 -16.18 -8.27
N PRO A 66 5.27 -16.78 -9.47
CA PRO A 66 4.03 -17.34 -10.03
C PRO A 66 3.39 -18.37 -9.09
N GLY A 67 2.06 -18.34 -8.98
CA GLY A 67 1.29 -19.28 -8.15
C GLY A 67 1.07 -18.83 -6.70
N THR A 68 1.68 -17.71 -6.29
CA THR A 68 1.44 -17.10 -4.97
C THR A 68 -0.05 -16.78 -4.79
N GLN A 69 -0.59 -17.20 -3.65
CA GLN A 69 -1.98 -16.99 -3.26
C GLN A 69 -2.21 -15.60 -2.68
N ALA A 70 -3.46 -15.14 -2.64
CA ALA A 70 -3.80 -13.80 -2.13
C ALA A 70 -3.31 -13.55 -0.69
N GLY A 71 -3.43 -14.54 0.21
CA GLY A 71 -2.93 -14.43 1.58
C GLY A 71 -1.40 -14.37 1.67
N GLU A 72 -0.70 -15.02 0.76
CA GLU A 72 0.76 -15.01 0.71
C GLU A 72 1.28 -13.66 0.21
N HIS A 73 0.54 -12.98 -0.68
CA HIS A 73 0.84 -11.61 -1.07
C HIS A 73 0.82 -10.66 0.13
N TYR A 74 -0.18 -10.77 1.00
CA TYR A 74 -0.24 -10.00 2.24
C TYR A 74 0.95 -10.29 3.15
N LEU A 75 1.24 -11.57 3.39
CA LEU A 75 2.35 -11.98 4.24
C LEU A 75 3.68 -11.44 3.71
N ALA A 76 3.91 -11.50 2.41
CA ALA A 76 5.14 -11.01 1.80
C ALA A 76 5.30 -9.49 1.94
N ALA A 77 4.23 -8.71 1.72
CA ALA A 77 4.26 -7.25 1.98
C ALA A 77 4.55 -6.95 3.46
N TYR A 78 3.90 -7.69 4.37
CA TYR A 78 4.06 -7.50 5.80
C TYR A 78 5.49 -7.82 6.26
N GLN A 79 6.06 -8.93 5.82
CA GLN A 79 7.44 -9.32 6.14
C GLN A 79 8.44 -8.26 5.67
N GLN A 80 8.25 -7.73 4.46
CA GLN A 80 9.08 -6.64 3.96
C GLN A 80 8.93 -5.37 4.81
N ALA A 81 7.69 -5.02 5.19
CA ALA A 81 7.42 -3.87 6.03
C ALA A 81 8.09 -4.00 7.40
N VAL A 82 7.95 -5.15 8.08
CA VAL A 82 8.60 -5.42 9.37
C VAL A 82 10.12 -5.31 9.27
N ALA A 83 10.73 -5.84 8.20
CA ALA A 83 12.18 -5.79 8.02
C ALA A 83 12.74 -4.39 7.78
N GLN A 84 11.91 -3.43 7.36
CA GLN A 84 12.33 -2.08 6.96
C GLN A 84 11.73 -0.96 7.80
N SER A 85 10.91 -1.29 8.79
CA SER A 85 10.27 -0.32 9.69
C SER A 85 10.99 -0.28 11.03
N ALA A 86 10.88 0.85 11.75
CA ALA A 86 11.33 0.88 13.14
C ALA A 86 10.43 -0.01 14.03
N LEU A 87 10.97 -0.49 15.15
CA LEU A 87 10.27 -1.42 16.05
C LEU A 87 8.92 -0.87 16.56
N GLU A 88 8.84 0.43 16.80
CA GLU A 88 7.64 1.13 17.30
C GLU A 88 6.76 1.68 16.15
N GLN A 89 7.12 1.41 14.89
CA GLN A 89 6.39 1.96 13.75
C GLN A 89 5.12 1.17 13.48
N THR A 90 3.98 1.84 13.61
CA THR A 90 2.67 1.25 13.30
C THR A 90 2.59 0.89 11.82
N LEU A 91 2.10 -0.33 11.54
CA LEU A 91 1.85 -0.85 10.20
C LEU A 91 0.33 -0.95 9.97
N HIS A 92 -0.18 -0.24 8.97
CA HIS A 92 -1.58 -0.33 8.56
C HIS A 92 -1.71 -1.28 7.37
N LEU A 93 -2.35 -2.43 7.59
CA LEU A 93 -2.63 -3.43 6.56
C LEU A 93 -3.98 -3.09 5.93
N CYS A 94 -4.00 -2.77 4.64
CA CYS A 94 -5.21 -2.30 3.97
C CYS A 94 -5.30 -2.80 2.53
N ASP A 95 -6.53 -2.98 2.03
CA ASP A 95 -6.78 -3.11 0.59
C ASP A 95 -6.84 -1.74 -0.07
N ILE A 96 -6.29 -1.62 -1.28
CA ILE A 96 -6.20 -0.35 -2.02
C ILE A 96 -7.58 0.23 -2.35
N ASP A 97 -8.54 -0.62 -2.72
CA ASP A 97 -9.91 -0.20 -3.09
C ASP A 97 -10.68 0.37 -1.90
N LYS A 98 -10.64 -0.30 -0.74
CA LYS A 98 -11.26 0.16 0.50
C LYS A 98 -10.63 1.45 0.99
N LEU A 99 -9.30 1.53 0.95
CA LEU A 99 -8.56 2.73 1.30
C LEU A 99 -8.93 3.89 0.37
N ALA A 100 -9.01 3.64 -0.93
CA ALA A 100 -9.40 4.65 -1.90
C ALA A 100 -10.83 5.12 -1.70
N TYR A 101 -11.76 4.20 -1.46
CA TYR A 101 -13.15 4.53 -1.18
C TYR A 101 -13.28 5.41 0.06
N ALA A 102 -12.63 5.04 1.17
CA ALA A 102 -12.64 5.84 2.40
C ALA A 102 -12.12 7.26 2.16
N LEU A 103 -10.97 7.40 1.49
CA LEU A 103 -10.31 8.68 1.24
C LEU A 103 -11.02 9.58 0.22
N GLN A 104 -11.83 9.01 -0.67
CA GLN A 104 -12.58 9.77 -1.68
C GLN A 104 -14.05 9.99 -1.30
N SER A 105 -14.47 9.51 -0.13
CA SER A 105 -15.83 9.68 0.40
C SER A 105 -15.94 10.90 1.32
N GLU A 106 -17.17 11.22 1.74
CA GLU A 106 -17.45 12.22 2.77
C GLU A 106 -16.84 11.86 4.14
N HIS A 107 -16.43 10.61 4.35
CA HIS A 107 -15.80 10.15 5.58
C HIS A 107 -14.27 10.29 5.60
N SER A 108 -13.67 10.86 4.55
CA SER A 108 -12.20 10.97 4.41
C SER A 108 -11.53 11.62 5.62
N ALA A 109 -12.10 12.73 6.13
CA ALA A 109 -11.55 13.43 7.30
C ALA A 109 -11.57 12.55 8.56
N GLN A 110 -12.72 11.95 8.87
CA GLN A 110 -12.87 11.06 10.04
C GLN A 110 -11.92 9.87 9.95
N PHE A 111 -11.85 9.23 8.78
CA PHE A 111 -10.96 8.09 8.55
C PHE A 111 -9.48 8.43 8.79
N LEU A 112 -9.03 9.60 8.33
CA LEU A 112 -7.67 10.08 8.57
C LEU A 112 -7.40 10.39 10.05
N ASP A 113 -8.39 10.93 10.76
CA ASP A 113 -8.28 11.19 12.19
C ASP A 113 -8.24 9.89 13.01
N ASP A 114 -9.00 8.88 12.60
CA ASP A 114 -8.97 7.54 13.21
C ASP A 114 -7.59 6.89 13.04
N ILE A 115 -7.01 6.95 11.83
CA ILE A 115 -5.63 6.49 11.58
C ILE A 115 -4.64 7.22 12.49
N ALA A 116 -4.77 8.55 12.59
CA ALA A 116 -3.86 9.36 13.41
C ALA A 116 -4.01 9.06 14.91
N THR A 117 -5.20 8.68 15.35
CA THR A 117 -5.48 8.31 16.75
C THR A 117 -4.87 6.96 17.08
N VAL A 118 -5.11 5.93 16.26
CA VAL A 118 -4.53 4.59 16.46
C VAL A 118 -3.01 4.61 16.38
N THR A 119 -2.45 5.44 15.49
CA THR A 119 -0.99 5.55 15.34
C THR A 119 -0.31 6.25 16.53
N ARG A 120 -1.01 7.18 17.21
CA ARG A 120 -0.48 7.89 18.38
C ARG A 120 -0.59 7.10 19.69
N ALA A 121 -1.42 6.06 19.71
CA ALA A 121 -1.60 5.21 20.88
C ALA A 121 -0.45 4.20 21.09
N ASN A 122 0.50 4.13 20.15
CA ASN A 122 1.68 3.27 20.17
C ASN A 122 2.97 4.10 20.32
#